data_AF-A0A4S4KAW1-F1
#
_entry.id   AF-A0A4S4KAW1-F1
#
_cell.length_a   1.000
_cell.length_b   1.000
_cell.length_c   1.000
_cell.angle_alpha   90.00
_cell.angle_beta   90.00
_cell.angle_gamma   90.00
#
_symmetry.space_group_name_H-M   'P 1'
#
loop_
_entity.id
_entity.type
_entity.pdbx_description
1 polymer ?
#
loop_
_entity_poly.entity_id
_entity_poly.type
_entity_poly.pdbx_seq_one_letter_code
_entity_poly.pdbx_strand_id
1 'polypeptide(L)'
;MPQIPFIISDGDPRDPLRVLITGFGPFASYTVNPSWLAVKKLNNVVLETEGAVPVTVNQPEVLSDAASKKSQRPIHITTIEIPVTYSAVLSTVPGLHARPPTLPTSTDLALTDDSAAPLPPADGYDLVLHVGAGARGDLHVEKLGHKLGYNMPDVDGKLAPVVAQCRDVDDSGEEDPAERFDHERIVDVGKGEGEEHVMRGFAEGYEAYNEELTTGIDVDELVKSLKESGVEHVQSSTNAGRYLCDFIYYGSLAEAQ
;
A
#
# COMPACT_ATOMS: atom_id res chain seq x y z
N MET A 1 7.82 1.96 25.96
CA MET A 1 7.87 0.54 26.38
C MET A 1 7.13 -0.28 25.33
N PRO A 2 7.59 -1.48 24.93
CA PRO A 2 6.78 -2.34 24.07
C PRO A 2 5.52 -2.73 24.86
N GLN A 3 4.36 -2.26 24.40
CA GLN A 3 3.06 -2.58 24.96
C GLN A 3 2.73 -4.05 24.67
N ILE A 4 2.19 -4.75 25.67
CA ILE A 4 1.74 -6.13 25.58
C ILE A 4 0.64 -6.21 24.50
N PRO A 5 0.66 -7.17 23.56
CA PRO A 5 -0.38 -7.30 22.55
C PRO A 5 -1.74 -7.51 23.23
N PHE A 6 -2.65 -6.55 23.06
CA PHE A 6 -4.04 -6.66 23.49
C PHE A 6 -4.86 -7.12 22.29
N ILE A 7 -5.43 -8.32 22.37
CA ILE A 7 -6.38 -8.80 21.36
C ILE A 7 -7.69 -8.04 21.63
N ILE A 8 -8.06 -7.14 20.73
CA ILE A 8 -9.43 -6.60 20.72
C ILE A 8 -10.33 -7.73 20.21
N SER A 9 -11.12 -8.30 21.11
CA SER A 9 -12.23 -9.18 20.71
C SER A 9 -13.27 -8.36 19.96
N ASP A 10 -14.00 -8.99 19.04
CA ASP A 10 -15.25 -8.42 18.52
C ASP A 10 -16.11 -7.97 19.70
N GLY A 11 -16.43 -6.67 19.76
CA GLY A 11 -17.15 -6.05 20.87
C GLY A 11 -16.34 -5.22 21.88
N ASP A 12 -15.08 -4.82 21.61
CA ASP A 12 -14.44 -3.71 22.38
C ASP A 12 -15.30 -2.45 22.22
N PRO A 13 -15.77 -1.83 23.32
CA PRO A 13 -16.63 -0.66 23.27
C PRO A 13 -16.00 0.57 22.59
N ARG A 14 -14.68 0.56 22.35
CA ARG A 14 -13.96 1.64 21.67
C ARG A 14 -13.96 1.52 20.14
N ASP A 15 -14.32 0.36 19.59
CA ASP A 15 -14.39 0.09 18.14
C ASP A 15 -13.12 0.55 17.37
N PRO A 16 -12.07 -0.29 17.27
CA PRO A 16 -10.81 0.13 16.65
C PRO A 16 -10.94 0.46 15.16
N LEU A 17 -10.16 1.43 14.69
CA LEU A 17 -9.86 1.60 13.27
C LEU A 17 -9.03 0.40 12.78
N ARG A 18 -9.46 -0.21 11.68
CA ARG A 18 -8.86 -1.41 11.10
C ARG A 18 -7.97 -1.02 9.93
N VAL A 19 -6.66 -1.16 10.12
CA VAL A 19 -5.65 -0.80 9.11
C VAL A 19 -4.99 -2.05 8.56
N LEU A 20 -5.02 -2.21 7.25
CA LEU A 20 -4.25 -3.22 6.54
C LEU A 20 -2.96 -2.58 6.00
N ILE A 21 -1.81 -3.19 6.28
CA ILE A 21 -0.52 -2.77 5.71
C ILE A 21 0.09 -3.93 4.92
N THR A 22 0.40 -3.73 3.64
CA THR A 22 1.12 -4.73 2.86
C THR A 22 2.60 -4.37 2.73
N GLY A 23 3.45 -5.40 2.72
CA GLY A 23 4.82 -5.31 2.19
C GLY A 23 4.98 -6.31 1.06
N PHE A 24 6.05 -6.19 0.29
CA PHE A 24 6.34 -7.14 -0.79
C PHE A 24 7.28 -8.25 -0.35
N GLY A 25 7.16 -9.42 -0.97
CA GLY A 25 8.08 -10.54 -0.83
C GLY A 25 9.41 -10.35 -1.58
N PRO A 26 10.27 -11.39 -1.57
CA PRO A 26 11.57 -11.37 -2.24
C PRO A 26 11.49 -10.94 -3.71
N PHE A 27 12.47 -10.14 -4.17
CA PHE A 27 12.56 -9.65 -5.55
C PHE A 27 13.99 -9.23 -5.88
N ALA A 28 14.42 -9.47 -7.12
CA ALA A 28 15.77 -9.17 -7.61
C ALA A 28 16.84 -9.71 -6.65
N SER A 29 17.77 -8.86 -6.21
CA SER A 29 18.83 -9.23 -5.24
C SER A 29 18.37 -9.31 -3.79
N TYR A 30 17.11 -8.98 -3.49
CA TYR A 30 16.58 -9.01 -2.13
C TYR A 30 16.03 -10.38 -1.78
N THR A 31 16.82 -11.15 -1.03
CA THR A 31 16.37 -12.41 -0.41
C THR A 31 15.29 -12.19 0.64
N VAL A 32 15.27 -11.01 1.25
CA VAL A 32 14.17 -10.49 2.06
C VAL A 32 13.96 -9.03 1.69
N ASN A 33 12.74 -8.66 1.35
CA ASN A 33 12.41 -7.33 0.87
C ASN A 33 12.36 -6.31 2.02
N PRO A 34 12.97 -5.11 1.88
CA PRO A 34 12.93 -4.05 2.89
C PRO A 34 11.52 -3.63 3.29
N SER A 35 10.58 -3.62 2.33
CA SER A 35 9.18 -3.27 2.63
C SER A 35 8.53 -4.24 3.61
N TRP A 36 8.72 -5.54 3.42
CA TRP A 36 8.22 -6.55 4.37
C TRP A 36 8.92 -6.48 5.72
N LEU A 37 10.24 -6.25 5.75
CA LEU A 37 10.98 -6.07 7.00
C LEU A 37 10.45 -4.88 7.82
N ALA A 38 10.02 -3.81 7.17
CA ALA A 38 9.48 -2.61 7.82
C ALA A 38 8.14 -2.89 8.49
N VAL A 39 7.26 -3.68 7.85
CA VAL A 39 5.86 -3.81 8.29
C VAL A 39 5.58 -5.07 9.10
N LYS A 40 6.30 -6.18 8.90
CA LYS A 40 5.94 -7.50 9.50
C LYS A 40 5.82 -7.53 11.03
N LYS A 41 6.53 -6.63 11.73
CA LYS A 41 6.47 -6.53 13.20
C LYS A 41 5.25 -5.75 13.70
N LEU A 42 4.55 -5.07 12.80
CA LEU A 42 3.31 -4.35 13.09
C LEU A 42 2.09 -5.27 13.04
N ASN A 43 2.24 -6.54 12.65
CA ASN A 43 1.12 -7.46 12.60
C ASN A 43 0.49 -7.60 13.99
N ASN A 44 -0.83 -7.45 14.05
CA ASN A 44 -1.62 -7.52 15.27
C ASN A 44 -1.21 -6.50 16.35
N VAL A 45 -0.55 -5.41 15.96
CA VAL A 45 -0.24 -4.29 16.87
C VAL A 45 -1.46 -3.37 16.97
N VAL A 46 -1.72 -2.91 18.19
CA VAL A 46 -2.70 -1.85 18.47
C VAL A 46 -1.96 -0.57 18.84
N LEU A 47 -2.23 0.51 18.11
CA LEU A 47 -1.74 1.85 18.44
C LEU A 47 -2.85 2.65 19.11
N GLU A 48 -2.52 3.29 20.23
CA GLU A 48 -3.42 4.27 20.85
C GLU A 48 -3.25 5.61 20.13
N THR A 49 -4.34 6.26 19.74
CA THR A 49 -4.26 7.63 19.23
C THR A 49 -3.98 8.55 20.40
N GLU A 50 -2.84 9.26 20.43
CA GLU A 50 -2.59 10.24 21.50
C GLU A 50 -3.61 11.39 21.43
N GLY A 51 -4.08 11.83 22.61
CA GLY A 51 -5.03 12.94 22.76
C GLY A 51 -4.53 14.20 22.06
N ALA A 52 -5.41 14.85 21.30
CA ALA A 52 -5.20 16.24 20.91
C ALA A 52 -4.76 17.03 22.16
N VAL A 53 -3.58 17.62 22.09
CA VAL A 53 -3.03 18.46 23.16
C VAL A 53 -4.08 19.52 23.51
N PRO A 54 -4.40 19.77 24.79
CA PRO A 54 -5.38 20.79 25.14
C PRO A 54 -4.95 22.14 24.55
N VAL A 55 -5.77 22.71 23.67
CA VAL A 55 -5.54 24.06 23.17
C VAL A 55 -5.79 25.02 24.34
N THR A 56 -4.72 25.62 24.86
CA THR A 56 -4.82 26.65 25.90
C THR A 56 -5.20 27.99 25.26
N VAL A 57 -6.46 28.39 25.37
CA VAL A 57 -6.90 29.78 25.12
C VAL A 57 -7.15 30.43 26.48
N ASN A 58 -6.24 31.33 26.88
CA ASN A 58 -6.41 32.30 27.98
C ASN A 58 -6.75 31.75 29.39
N GLN A 59 -6.00 30.76 29.89
CA GLN A 59 -5.90 30.43 31.34
C GLN A 59 -7.21 30.19 32.11
N PRO A 60 -8.18 29.44 31.57
CA PRO A 60 -8.69 28.35 32.39
C PRO A 60 -8.60 27.00 31.67
N GLU A 61 -8.16 25.98 32.40
CA GLU A 61 -8.31 24.59 31.97
C GLU A 61 -9.80 24.25 31.88
N VAL A 62 -10.34 24.29 30.66
CA VAL A 62 -11.62 23.63 30.40
C VAL A 62 -11.29 22.14 30.31
N LEU A 63 -11.64 21.38 31.36
CA LEU A 63 -11.75 19.93 31.25
C LEU A 63 -12.65 19.66 30.04
N SER A 64 -12.05 19.20 28.94
CA SER A 64 -12.82 18.77 27.79
C SER A 64 -13.74 17.65 28.27
N ASP A 65 -15.04 17.86 28.09
CA ASP A 65 -16.09 16.98 28.58
C ASP A 65 -15.76 15.52 28.30
N ALA A 66 -16.27 14.60 29.12
CA ALA A 66 -16.16 13.15 28.91
C ALA A 66 -16.61 12.67 27.51
N ALA A 67 -17.24 13.54 26.71
CA ALA A 67 -17.50 13.37 25.28
C ALA A 67 -16.24 13.40 24.40
N SER A 68 -15.19 14.18 24.72
CA SER A 68 -13.92 14.18 23.98
C SER A 68 -13.12 12.87 24.13
N LYS A 69 -13.39 12.09 25.17
CA LYS A 69 -12.82 10.74 25.35
C LYS A 69 -13.53 9.65 24.52
N LYS A 70 -14.70 9.93 23.93
CA LYS A 70 -15.40 9.00 23.01
C LYS A 70 -14.80 8.96 21.60
N SER A 71 -13.85 9.85 21.28
CA SER A 71 -13.36 10.03 19.91
C SER A 71 -12.05 9.32 19.58
N GLN A 72 -11.44 8.61 20.54
CA GLN A 72 -10.12 8.02 20.37
C GLN A 72 -10.25 6.53 20.09
N ARG A 73 -10.59 6.21 18.84
CA ARG A 73 -10.60 4.83 18.36
C ARG A 73 -9.14 4.34 18.27
N PRO A 74 -8.76 3.25 18.97
CA PRO A 74 -7.43 2.68 18.78
C PRO A 74 -7.28 2.17 17.35
N ILE A 75 -6.05 2.04 16.85
CA ILE A 75 -5.76 1.53 15.51
C ILE A 75 -5.26 0.11 15.64
N HIS A 76 -5.95 -0.86 15.06
CA HIS A 76 -5.50 -2.24 14.97
C HIS A 76 -4.92 -2.53 13.59
N ILE A 77 -3.68 -3.02 13.56
CA ILE A 77 -2.92 -3.24 12.32
C ILE A 77 -2.91 -4.73 11.98
N THR A 78 -3.30 -5.05 10.75
CA THR A 78 -3.05 -6.34 10.10
C THR A 78 -1.97 -6.14 9.04
N THR A 79 -1.02 -7.07 8.94
CA THR A 79 0.00 -6.99 7.89
C THR A 79 0.10 -8.24 7.04
N ILE A 80 0.33 -8.08 5.74
CA ILE A 80 0.40 -9.18 4.77
C ILE A 80 1.60 -8.97 3.84
N GLU A 81 2.33 -10.04 3.55
CA GLU A 81 3.37 -10.05 2.52
C GLU A 81 2.73 -10.37 1.17
N ILE A 82 2.99 -9.61 0.11
CA ILE A 82 2.46 -9.82 -1.24
C ILE A 82 3.62 -10.23 -2.16
N PRO A 83 3.51 -11.27 -3.01
CA PRO A 83 4.55 -11.62 -3.96
C PRO A 83 4.69 -10.51 -4.99
N VAL A 84 5.89 -10.33 -5.51
CA VAL A 84 6.15 -9.34 -6.57
C VAL A 84 5.76 -9.94 -7.93
N THR A 85 4.49 -10.36 -8.07
CA THR A 85 3.92 -10.92 -9.31
C THR A 85 2.57 -10.28 -9.65
N TYR A 86 2.33 -10.08 -10.94
CA TYR A 86 1.08 -9.47 -11.41
C TYR A 86 -0.13 -10.34 -11.04
N SER A 87 0.02 -11.67 -11.16
CA SER A 87 -1.04 -12.62 -10.83
C SER A 87 -1.43 -12.56 -9.35
N ALA A 88 -0.46 -12.40 -8.44
CA ALA A 88 -0.77 -12.33 -7.03
C ALA A 88 -1.48 -11.03 -6.65
N VAL A 89 -1.10 -9.90 -7.27
CA VAL A 89 -1.84 -8.64 -7.08
C VAL A 89 -3.28 -8.77 -7.58
N LEU A 90 -3.48 -9.26 -8.81
CA LEU A 90 -4.81 -9.42 -9.41
C LEU A 90 -5.70 -10.39 -8.61
N SER A 91 -5.15 -11.45 -8.03
CA SER A 91 -5.94 -12.40 -7.24
C SER A 91 -6.23 -11.93 -5.81
N THR A 92 -5.37 -11.07 -5.24
CA THR A 92 -5.43 -10.73 -3.82
C THR A 92 -6.16 -9.42 -3.56
N VAL A 93 -5.88 -8.38 -4.35
CA VAL A 93 -6.35 -7.01 -4.07
C VAL A 93 -7.88 -6.91 -3.99
N PRO A 94 -8.69 -7.50 -4.90
CA PRO A 94 -10.15 -7.47 -4.75
C PRO A 94 -10.63 -8.07 -3.42
N GLY A 95 -9.97 -9.13 -2.95
CA GLY A 95 -10.25 -9.75 -1.65
C GLY A 95 -9.92 -8.85 -0.46
N LEU A 96 -8.87 -8.03 -0.55
CA LEU A 96 -8.48 -7.11 0.52
C LEU A 96 -9.52 -6.00 0.77
N HIS A 97 -10.24 -5.58 -0.29
CA HIS A 97 -11.25 -4.52 -0.23
C HIS A 97 -12.69 -5.04 -0.06
N ALA A 98 -12.88 -6.37 -0.11
CA ALA A 98 -14.17 -6.99 0.13
C ALA A 98 -14.69 -6.72 1.57
N ARG A 99 -16.01 -6.87 1.76
CA ARG A 99 -16.68 -6.72 3.06
C ARG A 99 -17.53 -7.97 3.33
N PRO A 100 -17.03 -8.96 4.10
CA PRO A 100 -15.73 -8.99 4.79
C PRO A 100 -14.51 -9.23 3.86
N PRO A 101 -13.29 -8.81 4.27
CA PRO A 101 -12.08 -9.08 3.49
C PRO A 101 -11.77 -10.57 3.41
N THR A 102 -11.32 -10.99 2.24
CA THR A 102 -10.77 -12.33 2.01
C THR A 102 -9.25 -12.22 1.96
N LEU A 103 -8.59 -12.68 3.03
CA LEU A 103 -7.14 -12.68 3.11
C LEU A 103 -6.56 -13.96 2.47
N PRO A 104 -5.40 -13.87 1.79
CA PRO A 104 -4.72 -15.04 1.25
C PRO A 104 -4.27 -15.97 2.39
N THR A 105 -4.40 -17.28 2.21
CA THR A 105 -4.03 -18.29 3.22
C THR A 105 -2.51 -18.35 3.45
N SER A 106 -2.10 -18.67 4.69
CA SER A 106 -0.69 -18.74 5.17
C SER A 106 0.27 -19.60 4.33
N THR A 107 -0.25 -20.47 3.47
CA THR A 107 0.56 -21.30 2.56
C THR A 107 1.02 -20.54 1.31
N ASP A 108 0.32 -19.49 0.90
CA ASP A 108 0.61 -18.72 -0.30
C ASP A 108 1.38 -17.42 0.00
N LEU A 109 1.21 -16.88 1.22
CA LEU A 109 1.91 -15.69 1.72
C LEU A 109 2.23 -15.91 3.18
N ALA A 110 3.44 -15.54 3.63
CA ALA A 110 3.87 -15.77 5.00
C ALA A 110 3.08 -14.87 5.98
N LEU A 111 1.83 -15.24 6.26
CA LEU A 111 1.10 -14.79 7.43
C LEU A 111 1.90 -15.28 8.64
N THR A 112 2.29 -14.34 9.50
CA THR A 112 3.04 -14.66 10.71
C THR A 112 2.12 -15.41 11.68
N ASP A 113 2.39 -16.70 11.87
CA ASP A 113 1.82 -17.60 12.90
C ASP A 113 0.28 -17.50 13.12
N ASP A 114 -0.46 -18.25 12.28
CA ASP A 114 -1.93 -18.30 12.14
C ASP A 114 -2.74 -18.63 13.41
N SER A 115 -2.13 -19.03 14.52
CA SER A 115 -2.90 -19.53 15.68
C SER A 115 -3.57 -18.45 16.53
N ALA A 116 -3.27 -17.16 16.29
CA ALA A 116 -3.79 -16.04 17.08
C ALA A 116 -4.15 -14.77 16.26
N ALA A 117 -4.14 -14.83 14.93
CA ALA A 117 -4.52 -13.68 14.11
C ALA A 117 -6.03 -13.44 14.24
N PRO A 118 -6.48 -12.22 14.60
CA PRO A 118 -7.91 -11.91 14.65
C PRO A 118 -8.53 -12.06 13.26
N LEU A 119 -9.80 -12.47 13.22
CA LEU A 119 -10.56 -12.57 11.99
C LEU A 119 -10.57 -11.21 11.25
N PRO A 120 -10.59 -11.21 9.91
CA PRO A 120 -10.74 -9.98 9.14
C PRO A 120 -11.98 -9.21 9.59
N PRO A 121 -11.93 -7.86 9.61
CA PRO A 121 -13.05 -7.05 10.07
C PRO A 121 -14.28 -7.26 9.18
N ALA A 122 -15.44 -7.53 9.79
CA ALA A 122 -16.67 -7.85 9.06
C ALA A 122 -17.05 -6.77 8.02
N ASP A 123 -16.83 -5.50 8.37
CA ASP A 123 -17.17 -4.35 7.54
C ASP A 123 -16.04 -3.91 6.60
N GLY A 124 -14.91 -4.63 6.53
CA GLY A 124 -13.74 -4.23 5.75
C GLY A 124 -12.71 -3.42 6.53
N TYR A 125 -11.59 -3.10 5.89
CA TYR A 125 -10.57 -2.22 6.45
C TYR A 125 -10.95 -0.74 6.28
N ASP A 126 -10.65 0.09 7.28
CA ASP A 126 -10.81 1.55 7.23
C ASP A 126 -9.71 2.22 6.39
N LEU A 127 -8.52 1.61 6.34
CA LEU A 127 -7.36 2.08 5.57
C LEU A 127 -6.54 0.89 5.08
N VAL A 128 -6.14 0.95 3.81
CA VAL A 128 -5.16 0.02 3.21
C VAL A 128 -3.91 0.80 2.81
N LEU A 129 -2.76 0.41 3.33
CA LEU A 129 -1.45 1.02 3.08
C LEU A 129 -0.53 0.00 2.41
N HIS A 130 -0.09 0.28 1.19
CA HIS A 130 0.91 -0.53 0.50
C HIS A 130 2.30 0.08 0.68
N VAL A 131 3.25 -0.72 1.16
CA VAL A 131 4.65 -0.31 1.35
C VAL A 131 5.52 -1.02 0.32
N GLY A 132 6.21 -0.25 -0.50
CA GLY A 132 7.15 -0.71 -1.53
C GLY A 132 8.60 -0.41 -1.19
N ALA A 133 9.53 -1.07 -1.88
CA ALA A 133 10.96 -0.79 -1.75
C ALA A 133 11.42 0.15 -2.88
N GLY A 134 11.54 1.45 -2.58
CA GLY A 134 12.04 2.48 -3.50
C GLY A 134 13.55 2.67 -3.48
N ALA A 135 14.02 3.71 -4.17
CA ALA A 135 15.41 4.13 -4.21
C ALA A 135 15.93 4.53 -2.82
N ARG A 136 17.26 4.51 -2.65
CA ARG A 136 17.89 5.02 -1.42
C ARG A 136 17.67 6.53 -1.32
N GLY A 137 17.29 7.01 -0.15
CA GLY A 137 17.10 8.43 0.12
C GLY A 137 15.81 8.66 0.86
N ASP A 138 14.94 9.47 0.27
CA ASP A 138 13.69 9.92 0.87
C ASP A 138 12.58 8.87 0.77
N LEU A 139 11.70 8.84 1.77
CA LEU A 139 10.43 8.12 1.71
C LEU A 139 9.49 8.86 0.76
N HIS A 140 8.96 8.18 -0.25
CA HIS A 140 7.97 8.77 -1.15
C HIS A 140 6.56 8.30 -0.78
N VAL A 141 5.62 9.24 -0.73
CA VAL A 141 4.20 8.99 -0.50
C VAL A 141 3.46 9.26 -1.81
N GLU A 142 2.91 8.21 -2.40
CA GLU A 142 2.29 8.25 -3.72
C GLU A 142 0.89 8.89 -3.68
N LYS A 143 0.63 9.74 -4.66
CA LYS A 143 -0.65 10.43 -4.88
C LYS A 143 -1.49 9.81 -5.98
N LEU A 144 -0.83 9.17 -6.95
CA LEU A 144 -1.37 8.82 -8.25
C LEU A 144 -0.92 7.40 -8.62
N GLY A 145 -1.87 6.54 -8.97
CA GLY A 145 -1.61 5.23 -9.56
C GLY A 145 -2.04 5.21 -11.02
N HIS A 146 -1.44 4.33 -11.81
CA HIS A 146 -1.67 4.28 -13.26
C HIS A 146 -2.27 2.97 -13.69
N LYS A 147 -3.12 2.98 -14.70
CA LYS A 147 -3.80 1.77 -15.19
C LYS A 147 -2.92 0.94 -16.12
N LEU A 148 -2.03 1.62 -16.84
CA LEU A 148 -1.31 1.14 -18.01
C LEU A 148 0.19 1.46 -17.90
N GLY A 149 1.00 0.79 -18.73
CA GLY A 149 2.45 1.02 -18.83
C GLY A 149 3.31 -0.06 -18.15
N TYR A 150 2.70 -1.17 -17.74
CA TYR A 150 3.36 -2.25 -17.01
C TYR A 150 4.12 -3.21 -17.94
N ASN A 151 5.19 -2.71 -18.54
CA ASN A 151 5.97 -3.42 -19.57
C ASN A 151 7.13 -4.25 -19.00
N MET A 152 7.40 -4.15 -17.70
CA MET A 152 8.47 -4.88 -17.02
C MET A 152 8.01 -6.28 -16.57
N PRO A 153 8.82 -7.34 -16.74
CA PRO A 153 8.50 -8.66 -16.22
C PRO A 153 8.57 -8.70 -14.69
N ASP A 154 7.68 -9.49 -14.09
CA ASP A 154 7.66 -9.75 -12.66
C ASP A 154 8.74 -10.76 -12.20
N VAL A 155 8.77 -11.15 -10.91
CA VAL A 155 9.78 -12.11 -10.41
C VAL A 155 9.74 -13.48 -11.10
N ASP A 156 8.60 -13.85 -11.67
CA ASP A 156 8.41 -15.10 -12.41
C ASP A 156 8.78 -14.95 -13.90
N GLY A 157 9.21 -13.76 -14.33
CA GLY A 157 9.43 -13.44 -15.74
C GLY A 157 8.14 -13.20 -16.52
N LYS A 158 6.99 -13.01 -15.86
CA LYS A 158 5.69 -12.81 -16.51
C LYS A 158 5.39 -11.33 -16.68
N LEU A 159 4.70 -10.99 -17.76
CA LEU A 159 4.27 -9.63 -18.06
C LEU A 159 2.83 -9.39 -17.58
N ALA A 160 2.50 -8.13 -17.34
CA ALA A 160 1.12 -7.72 -17.04
C ALA A 160 0.16 -8.07 -18.20
N PRO A 161 -1.15 -8.22 -17.90
CA PRO A 161 -2.16 -8.48 -18.92
C PRO A 161 -2.14 -7.47 -20.06
N VAL A 162 -2.48 -7.94 -21.25
CA VAL A 162 -2.61 -7.10 -22.44
C VAL A 162 -3.99 -6.42 -22.41
N VAL A 163 -4.03 -5.10 -22.58
CA VAL A 163 -5.28 -4.31 -22.52
C VAL A 163 -5.90 -4.08 -23.91
N ALA A 164 -5.13 -4.30 -24.98
CA ALA A 164 -5.46 -4.04 -26.38
C ALA A 164 -5.69 -2.56 -26.74
N GLN A 165 -5.38 -2.23 -28.00
CA GLN A 165 -5.18 -0.89 -28.60
C GLN A 165 -3.81 -0.26 -28.29
N CYS A 166 -2.88 -0.36 -29.26
CA CYS A 166 -1.86 0.68 -29.43
C CYS A 166 -2.62 1.97 -29.74
N ARG A 167 -2.66 2.90 -28.78
CA ARG A 167 -2.56 4.30 -29.16
C ARG A 167 -1.09 4.52 -29.45
N ASP A 168 -0.77 5.20 -30.56
CA ASP A 168 0.58 5.70 -30.79
C ASP A 168 0.88 6.70 -29.67
N VAL A 169 1.41 6.22 -28.55
CA VAL A 169 1.91 7.06 -27.47
C VAL A 169 3.34 7.38 -27.85
N ASP A 170 3.61 8.68 -27.98
CA ASP A 170 4.94 9.21 -28.29
C ASP A 170 5.86 8.95 -27.09
N ASP A 171 6.46 7.76 -27.06
CA ASP A 171 7.45 7.31 -26.06
C ASP A 171 8.84 7.93 -26.33
N SER A 172 8.85 9.24 -26.59
CA SER A 172 10.07 10.03 -26.83
C SER A 172 10.51 10.85 -25.61
N GLY A 173 9.83 10.65 -24.48
CA GLY A 173 10.14 11.29 -23.20
C GLY A 173 11.38 10.70 -22.53
N GLU A 174 12.00 11.49 -21.65
CA GLU A 174 13.00 10.97 -20.73
C GLU A 174 12.30 10.07 -19.71
N GLU A 175 12.72 8.80 -19.62
CA GLU A 175 12.18 7.81 -18.67
C GLU A 175 12.18 8.35 -17.24
N ASP A 176 11.08 8.15 -16.52
CA ASP A 176 10.93 8.61 -15.14
C ASP A 176 11.99 7.94 -14.23
N PRO A 177 12.59 8.68 -13.27
CA PRO A 177 13.58 8.12 -12.36
C PRO A 177 13.10 6.88 -11.58
N ALA A 178 11.81 6.78 -11.23
CA ALA A 178 11.25 5.62 -10.54
C ALA A 178 11.18 4.40 -11.48
N GLU A 179 10.78 4.61 -12.73
CA GLU A 179 10.72 3.55 -13.76
C GLU A 179 12.13 3.04 -14.09
N ARG A 180 13.08 3.96 -14.28
CA ARG A 180 14.50 3.63 -14.49
C ARG A 180 15.04 2.80 -13.32
N PHE A 181 14.73 3.19 -12.09
CA PHE A 181 15.18 2.49 -10.89
C PHE A 181 14.64 1.05 -10.82
N ASP A 182 13.38 0.83 -11.19
CA ASP A 182 12.82 -0.52 -11.24
C ASP A 182 13.46 -1.34 -12.37
N HIS A 183 13.64 -0.76 -13.55
CA HIS A 183 14.29 -1.40 -14.69
C HIS A 183 15.72 -1.85 -14.37
N GLU A 184 16.52 -1.02 -13.70
CA GLU A 184 17.89 -1.32 -13.27
C GLU A 184 17.99 -2.49 -12.27
N ARG A 185 16.88 -2.87 -11.62
CA ARG A 185 16.85 -4.02 -10.69
C ARG A 185 16.39 -5.32 -11.35
N ILE A 186 15.80 -5.25 -12.55
CA ILE A 186 15.20 -6.39 -13.26
C ILE A 186 16.18 -7.02 -14.28
N VAL A 187 17.29 -6.35 -14.61
CA VAL A 187 18.20 -6.56 -15.76
C VAL A 187 18.84 -7.95 -15.99
N ASP A 188 18.41 -9.02 -15.34
CA ASP A 188 18.78 -10.40 -15.69
C ASP A 188 17.71 -11.15 -16.53
N VAL A 189 16.52 -10.57 -16.74
CA VAL A 189 15.49 -11.18 -17.61
C VAL A 189 15.66 -10.61 -19.02
N GLY A 190 16.29 -11.40 -19.89
CA GLY A 190 16.78 -11.00 -21.21
C GLY A 190 15.83 -10.13 -22.04
N LYS A 191 16.41 -9.15 -22.75
CA LYS A 191 15.70 -8.31 -23.72
C LYS A 191 15.10 -9.19 -24.82
N GLY A 192 13.79 -9.40 -24.77
CA GLY A 192 13.04 -9.98 -25.88
C GLY A 192 13.11 -9.01 -27.07
N GLU A 193 13.66 -9.49 -28.19
CA GLU A 193 13.71 -8.74 -29.43
C GLU A 193 12.31 -8.66 -30.06
N GLY A 194 11.80 -7.45 -30.28
CA GLY A 194 10.87 -7.17 -31.39
C GLY A 194 9.40 -7.56 -31.24
N GLU A 195 8.80 -7.45 -30.06
CA GLU A 195 7.33 -7.46 -29.97
C GLU A 195 6.76 -6.06 -30.26
N GLU A 196 5.65 -5.99 -31.02
CA GLU A 196 4.85 -4.78 -31.19
C GLU A 196 4.63 -4.10 -29.83
N HIS A 197 4.58 -2.77 -29.79
CA HIS A 197 4.42 -2.01 -28.54
C HIS A 197 3.03 -2.22 -27.94
N VAL A 198 2.81 -3.38 -27.32
CA VAL A 198 1.54 -3.81 -26.76
C VAL A 198 1.37 -3.13 -25.40
N MET A 199 0.27 -2.38 -25.25
CA MET A 199 -0.08 -1.76 -23.98
C MET A 199 -0.51 -2.81 -22.95
N ARG A 200 0.10 -2.76 -21.77
CA ARG A 200 -0.11 -3.70 -20.66
C ARG A 200 -0.57 -3.01 -19.39
N GLY A 201 -1.39 -3.72 -18.61
CA GLY A 201 -1.92 -3.24 -17.33
C GLY A 201 -3.26 -3.86 -16.97
N PHE A 202 -4.14 -3.08 -16.35
CA PHE A 202 -5.47 -3.53 -15.94
C PHE A 202 -6.43 -3.54 -17.13
N ALA A 203 -6.89 -4.74 -17.50
CA ALA A 203 -7.77 -5.01 -18.63
C ALA A 203 -9.21 -5.34 -18.16
N GLU A 204 -9.59 -6.62 -18.27
CA GLU A 204 -10.91 -7.14 -17.91
C GLU A 204 -11.25 -6.85 -16.44
N GLY A 205 -12.45 -6.31 -16.20
CA GLY A 205 -12.96 -5.95 -14.87
C GLY A 205 -12.60 -4.52 -14.44
N TYR A 206 -11.67 -3.86 -15.11
CA TYR A 206 -11.23 -2.51 -14.78
C TYR A 206 -11.58 -1.46 -15.85
N GLU A 207 -12.37 -1.81 -16.85
CA GLU A 207 -12.67 -0.97 -18.02
C GLU A 207 -13.30 0.38 -17.64
N ALA A 208 -14.11 0.39 -16.57
CA ALA A 208 -14.83 1.59 -16.12
C ALA A 208 -13.93 2.62 -15.42
N TYR A 209 -12.74 2.23 -14.94
CA TYR A 209 -11.84 3.13 -14.21
C TYR A 209 -10.96 3.95 -15.15
N ASN A 210 -10.68 5.18 -14.74
CA ASN A 210 -9.79 6.10 -15.45
C ASN A 210 -8.37 5.54 -15.56
N GLU A 211 -7.62 6.02 -16.57
CA GLU A 211 -6.22 5.61 -16.78
C GLU A 211 -5.31 6.02 -15.60
N GLU A 212 -5.70 7.02 -14.82
CA GLU A 212 -5.01 7.43 -13.60
C GLU A 212 -6.02 7.62 -12.46
N LEU A 213 -5.64 7.21 -11.25
CA LEU A 213 -6.47 7.33 -10.04
C LEU A 213 -5.67 8.01 -8.93
N THR A 214 -6.33 8.89 -8.17
CA THR A 214 -5.73 9.60 -7.04
C THR A 214 -6.28 9.12 -5.71
N THR A 215 -5.45 9.09 -4.68
CA THR A 215 -5.92 8.86 -3.30
C THR A 215 -6.79 10.00 -2.79
N GLY A 216 -7.77 9.66 -1.93
CA GLY A 216 -8.55 10.66 -1.18
C GLY A 216 -7.81 11.25 0.03
N ILE A 217 -6.60 10.78 0.33
CA ILE A 217 -5.76 11.30 1.41
C ILE A 217 -5.04 12.57 0.94
N ASP A 218 -5.04 13.62 1.76
CA ASP A 218 -4.20 14.79 1.52
C ASP A 218 -2.73 14.45 1.80
N VAL A 219 -2.05 13.97 0.77
CA VAL A 219 -0.65 13.53 0.84
C VAL A 219 0.28 14.70 1.17
N ASP A 220 -0.01 15.92 0.70
CA ASP A 220 0.87 17.06 0.97
C ASP A 220 0.77 17.50 2.43
N GLU A 221 -0.44 17.51 3.00
CA GLU A 221 -0.63 17.73 4.43
C GLU A 221 0.02 16.62 5.27
N LEU A 222 -0.11 15.35 4.86
CA LEU A 222 0.54 14.23 5.53
C LEU A 222 2.07 14.38 5.53
N VAL A 223 2.68 14.65 4.37
CA VAL A 223 4.13 14.85 4.23
C VAL A 223 4.60 16.02 5.08
N LYS A 224 3.84 17.11 5.10
CA LYS A 224 4.14 18.27 5.95
C LYS A 224 4.10 17.88 7.44
N SER A 225 3.05 17.19 7.88
CA SER A 225 2.90 16.74 9.28
C SER A 225 4.03 15.78 9.69
N LEU A 226 4.42 14.85 8.81
CA LEU A 226 5.53 13.94 9.05
C LEU A 226 6.85 14.69 9.24
N LYS A 227 7.13 15.70 8.42
CA LYS A 227 8.32 16.57 8.59
C LYS A 227 8.30 17.32 9.91
N GLU A 228 7.15 17.89 10.28
CA GLU A 228 6.98 18.58 11.57
C GLU A 228 7.16 17.64 12.77
N SER A 229 6.84 16.36 12.60
CA SER A 229 7.07 15.30 13.60
C SER A 229 8.50 14.76 13.67
N GLY A 230 9.40 15.23 12.78
CA GLY A 230 10.82 14.84 12.75
C GLY A 230 11.19 13.82 11.67
N VAL A 231 10.28 13.45 10.77
CA VAL A 231 10.59 12.63 9.59
C VAL A 231 11.10 13.56 8.47
N GLU A 232 12.39 13.85 8.49
CA GLU A 232 12.99 14.85 7.59
C GLU A 232 12.98 14.43 6.10
N HIS A 233 13.23 13.14 5.85
CA HIS A 233 13.42 12.55 4.53
C HIS A 233 12.13 11.94 3.99
N VAL A 234 11.14 12.78 3.68
CA VAL A 234 9.85 12.35 3.11
C VAL A 234 9.34 13.34 2.06
N GLN A 235 8.79 12.85 0.96
CA GLN A 235 8.29 13.65 -0.16
C GLN A 235 7.00 13.05 -0.72
N SER A 236 6.18 13.89 -1.36
CA SER A 236 5.06 13.41 -2.16
C SER A 236 5.54 13.03 -3.56
N SER A 237 4.92 12.00 -4.14
CA SER A 237 5.24 11.48 -5.47
C SER A 237 3.96 11.23 -6.27
N THR A 238 4.07 11.30 -7.60
CA THR A 238 2.98 10.99 -8.54
C THR A 238 3.35 9.85 -9.49
N ASN A 239 4.47 9.17 -9.27
CA ASN A 239 4.88 8.03 -10.07
C ASN A 239 5.60 7.00 -9.20
N ALA A 240 4.99 5.83 -9.06
CA ALA A 240 5.53 4.71 -8.28
C ALA A 240 6.34 3.71 -9.12
N GLY A 241 6.76 4.10 -10.34
CA GLY A 241 7.73 3.36 -11.16
C GLY A 241 7.16 2.38 -12.18
N ARG A 242 5.84 2.40 -12.45
CA ARG A 242 5.17 1.51 -13.43
C ARG A 242 5.53 0.02 -13.29
N TYR A 243 5.87 -0.41 -12.08
CA TYR A 243 6.08 -1.80 -11.70
C TYR A 243 5.04 -2.24 -10.67
N LEU A 244 5.33 -3.27 -9.86
CA LEU A 244 4.35 -3.86 -8.95
C LEU A 244 3.91 -2.93 -7.81
N CYS A 245 4.73 -1.94 -7.41
CA CYS A 245 4.35 -0.92 -6.43
C CYS A 245 3.20 -0.04 -6.96
N ASP A 246 3.35 0.46 -8.19
CA ASP A 246 2.30 1.22 -8.87
C ASP A 246 1.08 0.34 -9.19
N PHE A 247 1.32 -0.92 -9.60
CA PHE A 247 0.27 -1.87 -9.96
C PHE A 247 -0.65 -2.21 -8.79
N ILE A 248 -0.10 -2.57 -7.62
CA ILE A 248 -0.91 -2.84 -6.43
C ILE A 248 -1.64 -1.57 -5.95
N TYR A 249 -1.00 -0.40 -6.10
CA TYR A 249 -1.57 0.87 -5.67
C TYR A 249 -2.76 1.27 -6.54
N TYR A 250 -2.63 1.21 -7.87
CA TYR A 250 -3.75 1.45 -8.79
C TYR A 250 -4.88 0.46 -8.56
N GLY A 251 -4.57 -0.85 -8.46
CA GLY A 251 -5.57 -1.88 -8.20
C GLY A 251 -6.37 -1.57 -6.94
N SER A 252 -5.70 -1.20 -5.85
CA SER A 252 -6.38 -0.85 -4.61
C SER A 252 -7.17 0.46 -4.68
N LEU A 253 -6.73 1.46 -5.44
CA LEU A 253 -7.50 2.68 -5.67
C LEU A 253 -8.78 2.42 -6.49
N ALA A 254 -8.74 1.45 -7.41
CA ALA A 254 -9.89 1.04 -8.20
C ALA A 254 -10.90 0.23 -7.35
N GLU A 255 -10.42 -0.75 -6.56
CA GLU A 255 -11.29 -1.55 -5.69
C GLU A 255 -11.91 -0.76 -4.52
N ALA A 256 -11.32 0.38 -4.14
CA ALA A 256 -11.83 1.23 -3.07
C ALA A 256 -12.93 2.21 -3.49
N GLN A 257 -13.28 2.28 -4.79
CA GLN A 257 -14.30 3.19 -5.33
C GLN A 257 -15.74 2.69 -5.18
#